data_AF-A0A2C6LEL5-F1
#
_entry.id   AF-A0A2C6LEL5-F1
#
_cell.length_a   1.000
_cell.length_b   1.000
_cell.length_c   1.000
_cell.angle_alpha   90.00
_cell.angle_beta   90.00
_cell.angle_gamma   90.00
#
_symmetry.space_group_name_H-M   'P 1'
#
loop_
_entity.id
_entity.type
_entity.pdbx_description
1 polymer ?
#
loop_
_entity_poly.entity_id
_entity_poly.type
_entity_poly.pdbx_seq_one_letter_code
_entity_poly.pdbx_strand_id
1 'polypeptide(L)'
;MSEYMEQHSVSRLIGAPPGYVGHDEGGQLTEEIRRHPYSVVLFDEVEKAHAQVWNILLQVLDDGRLTDSQGRTVDFSNTIIILTSNLGASYLLEAAQRIGTE
;
A
#
# COMPACT_ATOMS: atom_id res chain seq x y z
N MET A 1 -2.25 -7.48 3.93
CA MET A 1 -1.19 -7.31 2.90
C MET A 1 -0.46 -8.60 2.52
N SER A 2 -0.86 -9.78 3.02
CA SER A 2 -0.19 -11.06 2.74
C SER A 2 -0.16 -11.45 1.25
N GLU A 3 -1.12 -10.95 0.45
CA GLU A 3 -1.16 -11.16 -1.01
C GLU A 3 -0.02 -10.43 -1.77
N TYR A 4 0.68 -9.52 -1.10
CA TYR A 4 1.81 -8.74 -1.62
C TYR A 4 3.14 -9.07 -0.93
N MET A 5 3.25 -10.26 -0.34
CA MET A 5 4.49 -10.77 0.27
C MET A 5 5.57 -11.09 -0.77
N GLU A 6 5.14 -11.48 -1.97
CA GLU A 6 6.02 -11.86 -3.07
C GLU A 6 6.32 -10.68 -3.98
N GLN A 7 7.53 -10.62 -4.53
CA GLN A 7 7.93 -9.51 -5.40
C GLN A 7 7.02 -9.37 -6.63
N HIS A 8 6.65 -10.50 -7.25
CA HIS A 8 5.84 -10.51 -8.47
C HIS A 8 4.39 -10.10 -8.22
N SER A 9 3.88 -10.24 -6.99
CA SER A 9 2.53 -9.78 -6.67
C SER A 9 2.45 -8.27 -6.45
N VAL A 10 3.57 -7.60 -6.10
CA VAL A 10 3.65 -6.12 -6.02
C VAL A 10 3.35 -5.47 -7.38
N SER A 11 3.75 -6.10 -8.48
CA SER A 11 3.45 -5.64 -9.83
C SER A 11 1.93 -5.47 -10.06
N ARG A 12 1.07 -6.19 -9.35
CA ARG A 12 -0.39 -6.04 -9.47
C ARG A 12 -0.89 -4.69 -8.92
N LEU A 13 -0.20 -4.09 -7.94
CA LEU A 13 -0.58 -2.78 -7.38
C LEU A 13 -0.41 -1.65 -8.37
N ILE A 14 0.71 -1.65 -9.12
CA ILE A 14 1.12 -0.54 -10.00
C ILE A 14 1.13 -0.89 -11.50
N GLY A 15 0.83 -2.14 -11.84
CA GLY A 15 0.83 -2.66 -13.20
C GLY A 15 2.07 -3.49 -13.49
N ALA A 16 1.92 -4.49 -14.37
CA ALA A 16 3.05 -5.29 -14.82
C ALA A 16 3.99 -4.44 -15.70
N PRO A 17 5.31 -4.67 -15.67
CA PRO A 17 6.25 -3.99 -16.55
C PRO A 17 6.05 -4.40 -18.03
N PRO A 18 6.53 -3.59 -18.99
CA PRO A 18 6.41 -3.89 -20.41
C PRO A 18 6.93 -5.30 -20.74
N GLY A 19 6.15 -6.08 -21.51
CA GLY A 19 6.49 -7.45 -21.91
C GLY A 19 6.00 -8.56 -20.97
N TYR A 20 5.27 -8.22 -19.89
CA TYR A 20 4.62 -9.19 -19.01
C TYR A 20 3.09 -9.20 -19.20
N VAL A 21 2.45 -10.34 -18.91
CA VAL A 21 0.98 -10.46 -18.93
C VAL A 21 0.35 -9.48 -17.93
N GLY A 22 -0.66 -8.74 -18.37
CA GLY A 22 -1.33 -7.69 -17.56
C GLY A 22 -0.67 -6.32 -17.64
N HIS A 23 0.29 -6.10 -18.56
CA HIS A 23 0.89 -4.77 -18.76
C HIS A 23 -0.16 -3.72 -19.15
N ASP A 24 -1.11 -4.08 -20.02
CA ASP A 24 -2.14 -3.16 -20.53
C ASP A 24 -3.28 -2.89 -19.53
N GLU A 25 -3.39 -3.69 -18.46
CA GLU A 25 -4.50 -3.61 -17.50
C GLU A 25 -4.30 -2.52 -16.43
N GLY A 26 -3.10 -1.92 -16.36
CA GLY A 26 -2.74 -0.93 -15.34
C GLY A 26 -2.58 -1.58 -13.94
N GLY A 27 -2.25 -0.76 -12.94
CA GLY A 27 -2.17 -1.22 -11.56
C GLY A 27 -3.51 -1.16 -10.87
N GLN A 28 -3.81 -2.14 -10.02
CA GLN A 28 -5.05 -2.16 -9.23
C GLN A 28 -5.21 -0.91 -8.37
N LEU A 29 -4.13 -0.42 -7.75
CA LEU A 29 -4.17 0.80 -6.94
C LEU A 29 -4.16 2.05 -7.82
N THR A 30 -3.27 2.10 -8.81
CA THR A 30 -3.09 3.30 -9.63
C THR A 30 -4.31 3.59 -10.50
N GLU A 31 -4.96 2.56 -11.07
CA GLU A 31 -6.21 2.75 -11.84
C GLU A 31 -7.39 3.15 -10.96
N GLU A 32 -7.53 2.57 -9.77
CA GLU A 32 -8.63 2.93 -8.87
C GLU A 32 -8.53 4.37 -8.40
N ILE A 33 -7.34 4.83 -8.00
CA ILE A 33 -7.15 6.23 -7.60
C ILE A 33 -7.31 7.19 -8.78
N ARG A 34 -6.84 6.82 -9.97
CA ARG A 34 -7.01 7.63 -11.17
C ARG A 34 -8.49 7.82 -11.53
N ARG A 35 -9.33 6.79 -11.34
CA ARG A 35 -10.78 6.85 -11.60
C ARG A 35 -11.55 7.50 -10.45
N HIS A 36 -11.09 7.30 -9.21
CA HIS A 36 -11.74 7.75 -7.99
C HIS A 36 -10.74 8.50 -7.08
N PRO A 37 -10.37 9.75 -7.43
CA PRO A 37 -9.31 10.49 -6.75
C PRO A 37 -9.69 10.95 -5.33
N TYR A 38 -10.98 10.97 -4.99
CA TYR A 38 -11.48 11.23 -3.63
C TYR A 38 -11.85 9.91 -2.98
N SER A 39 -10.89 9.27 -2.35
CA SER A 39 -11.06 7.92 -1.82
C SER A 39 -10.30 7.70 -0.51
N VAL A 40 -10.65 6.61 0.17
CA VAL A 40 -9.93 6.12 1.34
C VAL A 40 -9.31 4.78 0.97
N VAL A 41 -7.99 4.67 1.10
CA VAL A 41 -7.23 3.44 0.85
C VAL A 41 -6.74 2.88 2.17
N LEU A 42 -7.12 1.63 2.45
CA LEU A 42 -6.67 0.89 3.62
C LEU A 42 -5.59 -0.12 3.20
N PHE A 43 -4.39 0.00 3.79
CA PHE A 43 -3.36 -1.03 3.74
C PHE A 43 -3.33 -1.75 5.09
N ASP A 44 -3.90 -2.95 5.11
CA ASP A 44 -4.03 -3.73 6.33
C ASP A 44 -2.84 -4.67 6.56
N GLU A 45 -2.32 -4.74 7.79
CA GLU A 45 -1.12 -5.53 8.16
C GLU A 45 0.10 -5.23 7.27
N VAL A 46 0.41 -3.94 7.07
CA VAL A 46 1.43 -3.50 6.11
C VAL A 46 2.83 -4.05 6.39
N GLU A 47 3.12 -4.45 7.64
CA GLU A 47 4.38 -5.10 8.02
C GLU A 47 4.64 -6.42 7.28
N LYS A 48 3.60 -7.07 6.76
CA LYS A 48 3.73 -8.32 6.01
C LYS A 48 4.06 -8.09 4.54
N ALA A 49 3.95 -6.85 4.04
CA ALA A 49 4.18 -6.55 2.64
C ALA A 49 5.66 -6.70 2.23
N HIS A 50 5.90 -7.04 0.98
CA HIS A 50 7.25 -7.03 0.41
C HIS A 50 7.89 -5.63 0.49
N ALA A 51 9.22 -5.58 0.62
CA ALA A 51 10.01 -4.34 0.71
C ALA A 51 9.69 -3.33 -0.41
N GLN A 52 9.37 -3.79 -1.62
CA GLN A 52 9.01 -2.89 -2.73
C GLN A 52 7.70 -2.13 -2.51
N VAL A 53 6.75 -2.67 -1.74
CA VAL A 53 5.52 -1.92 -1.39
C VAL A 53 5.88 -0.67 -0.59
N TRP A 54 6.86 -0.76 0.30
CA TRP A 54 7.32 0.39 1.06
C TRP A 54 7.91 1.48 0.17
N ASN A 55 8.64 1.13 -0.90
CA ASN A 55 9.13 2.13 -1.85
C ASN A 55 7.99 2.87 -2.56
N ILE A 56 6.93 2.15 -2.93
CA ILE A 56 5.72 2.74 -3.51
C ILE A 56 5.06 3.69 -2.50
N LEU A 57 4.87 3.23 -1.26
CA LEU A 57 4.26 4.04 -0.19
C LEU A 57 5.10 5.27 0.12
N LEU A 58 6.43 5.16 0.16
CA LEU A 58 7.33 6.29 0.37
C LEU A 58 7.14 7.36 -0.71
N GLN A 59 7.08 6.97 -1.98
CA GLN A 59 6.84 7.90 -3.08
C GLN A 59 5.50 8.63 -2.90
N VAL A 60 4.44 7.90 -2.54
CA VAL A 60 3.11 8.49 -2.35
C VAL A 60 3.05 9.41 -1.13
N LEU A 61 3.68 9.02 -0.02
CA LEU A 61 3.66 9.79 1.23
C LEU A 61 4.55 11.03 1.18
N ASP A 62 5.58 11.04 0.31
CA ASP A 62 6.48 12.19 0.12
C ASP A 62 5.91 13.16 -0.94
N ASP A 63 5.70 12.68 -2.17
CA ASP A 63 5.33 13.52 -3.32
C ASP A 63 3.80 13.67 -3.52
N GLY A 64 2.99 12.88 -2.81
CA GLY A 64 1.55 12.80 -3.06
C GLY A 64 1.19 12.19 -4.42
N ARG A 65 2.14 11.52 -5.09
CA ARG A 65 2.01 11.00 -6.45
C ARG A 65 2.66 9.64 -6.60
N LEU A 66 2.16 8.85 -7.55
CA LEU A 66 2.74 7.56 -7.91
C LEU A 66 2.80 7.42 -9.42
N THR A 67 3.95 7.02 -9.94
CA THR A 67 4.10 6.69 -11.37
C THR A 67 3.97 5.19 -11.54
N ASP A 68 3.02 4.77 -12.38
CA ASP A 68 2.73 3.38 -12.66
C ASP A 68 3.73 2.78 -13.68
N SER A 69 3.62 1.47 -13.94
CA SER A 69 4.54 0.77 -14.87
C SER A 69 4.39 1.19 -16.34
N GLN A 70 3.33 1.92 -16.68
CA GLN A 70 3.09 2.50 -18.01
C GLN A 70 3.63 3.95 -18.11
N GLY A 71 4.25 4.46 -17.04
CA GLY A 71 4.78 5.83 -16.99
C GLY A 71 3.72 6.89 -16.72
N ARG A 72 2.51 6.51 -16.28
CA ARG A 72 1.43 7.44 -15.95
C ARG A 72 1.55 7.83 -14.49
N THR A 73 1.57 9.13 -14.23
CA THR A 73 1.58 9.67 -12.86
C THR A 73 0.16 9.88 -12.36
N VAL A 74 -0.16 9.25 -11.23
CA VAL A 74 -1.44 9.33 -10.53
C VAL A 74 -1.29 10.21 -9.30
N ASP A 75 -2.27 11.09 -9.08
CA ASP A 75 -2.29 12.04 -7.97
C ASP A 75 -3.09 11.48 -6.78
N PHE A 76 -2.49 11.48 -5.60
CA PHE A 76 -3.05 10.99 -4.33
C PHE A 76 -3.41 12.14 -3.38
N SER A 77 -3.31 13.40 -3.80
CA SER A 77 -3.52 14.58 -2.93
C SER A 77 -4.90 14.64 -2.27
N ASN A 78 -5.91 13.97 -2.85
CA ASN A 78 -7.27 13.90 -2.31
C ASN A 78 -7.64 12.50 -1.75
N THR A 79 -6.63 11.64 -1.58
CA THR A 79 -6.78 10.28 -1.10
C THR A 79 -6.31 10.19 0.35
N ILE A 80 -7.16 9.66 1.23
CA ILE A 80 -6.77 9.34 2.60
C ILE A 80 -6.15 7.95 2.61
N ILE A 81 -4.91 7.84 3.06
CA ILE A 81 -4.21 6.57 3.22
C ILE A 81 -4.22 6.16 4.69
N ILE A 82 -4.75 4.99 4.98
CA ILE A 82 -4.76 4.38 6.31
C ILE A 82 -3.86 3.15 6.27
N LEU A 83 -2.82 3.14 7.09
CA LEU A 83 -1.96 1.98 7.29
C LEU A 83 -2.26 1.38 8.66
N THR A 84 -2.45 0.07 8.72
CA THR A 84 -2.55 -0.67 10.00
C THR A 84 -1.37 -1.63 10.13
N SER A 85 -0.98 -1.91 11.37
CA SER A 85 0.06 -2.89 11.65
C SER A 85 -0.15 -3.59 12.98
N ASN A 86 0.16 -4.89 13.01
CA ASN A 86 0.08 -5.70 14.21
C ASN A 86 1.41 -5.79 14.98
N LEU A 87 2.48 -5.10 14.54
CA LEU A 87 3.79 -5.11 15.22
C LEU A 87 3.73 -4.67 16.68
N GLY A 88 2.78 -3.81 17.04
CA GLY A 88 2.59 -3.29 18.40
C GLY A 88 1.72 -4.16 19.31
N ALA A 89 1.12 -5.24 18.82
CA ALA A 89 0.05 -5.94 19.53
C ALA A 89 0.49 -6.52 20.88
N SER A 90 1.70 -7.08 20.96
CA SER A 90 2.26 -7.60 22.23
C SER A 90 2.45 -6.50 23.27
N TYR A 91 2.99 -5.35 22.87
CA TYR A 91 3.18 -4.20 23.76
C TYR A 91 1.85 -3.65 24.28
N LEU A 92 0.81 -3.65 23.45
CA LEU A 92 -0.53 -3.24 23.86
C LEU A 92 -1.14 -4.21 24.88
N LEU A 93 -0.95 -5.52 24.70
CA LEU A 93 -1.39 -6.54 25.65
C LEU A 93 -0.65 -6.41 26.99
N GLU A 94 0.67 -6.21 26.97
CA GLU A 94 1.47 -5.97 28.18
C GLU A 94 1.03 -4.71 28.92
N ALA A 95 0.79 -3.61 28.19
CA ALA A 95 0.29 -2.37 28.76
C ALA A 95 -1.09 -2.54 29.41
N ALA A 96 -2.00 -3.26 28.75
CA ALA A 96 -3.33 -3.55 29.27
C ALA A 96 -3.29 -4.39 30.56
N GLN A 97 -2.40 -5.39 30.62
CA GLN A 97 -2.20 -6.19 31.83
C GLN A 97 -1.71 -5.36 33.02
N ARG A 98 -0.80 -4.40 32.79
CA ARG A 98 -0.30 -3.49 33.84
C ARG A 98 -1.39 -2.58 34.39
N ILE A 99 -2.31 -2.11 33.55
CA ILE A 99 -3.44 -1.25 33.96
C ILE A 99 -4.47 -2.04 34.76
N GLY A 100 -4.69 -3.32 34.44
CA GLY A 100 -5.63 -4.19 35.16
C GLY A 100 -5.12 -4.74 36.50
N THR A 101 -3.90 -4.39 36.92
CA THR A 101 -3.28 -4.81 38.19
C THR A 101 -3.24 -3.71 39.27
N GLU A 102 -3.92 -2.59 39.05
CA GLU A 102 -4.26 -1.60 40.09
C GLU A 102 -5.69 -1.81 40.61
#